data_AF-A0A7V2JKB8-F1
#
_entry.id   AF-A0A7V2JKB8-F1
#
_cell.length_a   1.000
_cell.length_b   1.000
_cell.length_c   1.000
_cell.angle_alpha   90.00
_cell.angle_beta   90.00
_cell.angle_gamma   90.00
#
_symmetry.space_group_name_H-M   'P 1'
#
loop_
_entity.id
_entity.type
_entity.pdbx_description
1 polymer ?
#
loop_
_entity_poly.entity_id
_entity_poly.type
_entity_poly.pdbx_seq_one_letter_code
_entity_poly.pdbx_strand_id
1 'polypeptide(L)'
;MALHKDFPQSPHAILDPGIRWFPADEALRETSMEKLMPPLVSQLRKKVKEFRDGGYVGAADTSKSLLNWWFNTPHLLPKADGTMVEFAYYFAQREALETIIYLYDVVGVQDKHDMMRFDASGLVSGGMFDETWRRFVVKMATGTGKTKVMSLALAWSFYHKLYEPDSQLARNFLVITPNIIVLDRIYRDFQGLRIFFDDPVLPDNGFDGRNWQDDFQLTLHLQDEVHITRPTGNIFLTNIHRVYSGEDIPPSPDDGNAMDYFLGKRPTGATTDSKVDLGMIVRNIDELMVLNDEAHHIHDPRMAWFKSIEDIHNRLKQKGAALSMQVDTTATPKHNNGAIFVQTVS
;
A
#
# COMPACT_ATOMS: atom_id res chain seq x y z
N MET A 1 31.38 3.70 -8.73
CA MET A 1 30.18 2.99 -8.23
C MET A 1 29.13 4.06 -7.94
N ALA A 2 27.89 3.88 -8.39
CA ALA A 2 26.79 4.86 -8.42
C ALA A 2 26.19 5.23 -7.02
N LEU A 3 26.97 5.10 -5.95
CA LEU A 3 26.58 5.42 -4.58
C LEU A 3 27.34 6.65 -4.12
N HIS A 4 26.63 7.59 -3.47
CA HIS A 4 27.25 8.75 -2.84
C HIS A 4 28.31 8.30 -1.83
N LYS A 5 29.39 9.05 -1.67
CA LYS A 5 30.50 8.70 -0.75
C LYS A 5 30.04 8.50 0.69
N ASP A 6 29.05 9.30 1.11
CA ASP A 6 28.48 9.25 2.46
C ASP A 6 27.27 8.31 2.58
N PHE A 7 27.06 7.41 1.61
CA PHE A 7 25.94 6.45 1.67
C PHE A 7 26.20 5.43 2.80
N PRO A 8 25.30 5.31 3.79
CA PRO A 8 25.52 4.45 4.94
C PRO A 8 25.47 2.96 4.58
N GLN A 9 26.20 2.16 5.36
CA GLN A 9 26.18 0.70 5.21
C GLN A 9 25.02 0.03 5.97
N SER A 10 24.51 0.68 7.02
CA SER A 10 23.40 0.14 7.81
C SER A 10 22.06 0.42 7.12
N PRO A 11 21.19 -0.60 6.95
CA PRO A 11 19.84 -0.42 6.40
C PRO A 11 18.90 0.33 7.35
N HIS A 12 19.31 0.52 8.61
CA HIS A 12 18.57 1.26 9.64
C HIS A 12 18.98 2.74 9.72
N ALA A 13 20.11 3.12 9.10
CA ALA A 13 20.57 4.50 9.14
C ALA A 13 19.59 5.42 8.40
N ILE A 14 19.18 6.51 9.05
CA ILE A 14 18.34 7.53 8.45
C ILE A 14 19.14 8.22 7.35
N LEU A 15 18.69 8.10 6.10
CA LEU A 15 19.37 8.72 4.98
C LEU A 15 18.79 10.11 4.65
N ASP A 16 19.66 11.10 4.57
CA ASP A 16 19.34 12.43 4.03
C ASP A 16 18.90 12.34 2.56
N PRO A 17 17.82 13.02 2.12
CA PRO A 17 17.34 12.98 0.73
C PRO A 17 18.41 13.31 -0.33
N GLY A 18 19.40 14.14 0.00
CA GLY A 18 20.53 14.45 -0.87
C GLY A 18 21.50 13.29 -1.06
N ILE A 19 21.53 12.33 -0.14
CA ILE A 19 22.42 11.16 -0.13
C ILE A 19 21.65 9.93 -0.64
N ARG A 20 21.57 9.80 -1.96
CA ARG A 20 20.90 8.68 -2.65
C ARG A 20 21.79 8.07 -3.75
N TRP A 21 21.43 6.85 -4.15
CA TRP A 21 21.96 6.20 -5.34
C TRP A 21 21.48 6.93 -6.60
N PHE A 22 22.37 7.13 -7.56
CA PHE A 22 22.07 7.84 -8.80
C PHE A 22 22.66 7.08 -10.01
N PRO A 23 21.83 6.61 -10.97
CA PRO A 23 22.29 5.83 -12.12
C PRO A 23 22.94 6.69 -13.22
N ALA A 24 23.77 7.66 -12.87
CA ALA A 24 24.54 8.46 -13.81
C ALA A 24 25.79 9.04 -13.12
N ASP A 25 26.64 9.70 -13.91
CA ASP A 25 27.82 10.39 -13.40
C ASP A 25 27.43 11.44 -12.34
N GLU A 26 28.18 11.55 -11.26
CA GLU A 26 27.88 12.46 -10.15
C GLU A 26 27.80 13.93 -10.61
N ALA A 27 28.49 14.30 -11.68
CA ALA A 27 28.38 15.61 -12.32
C ALA A 27 26.98 15.92 -12.89
N LEU A 28 26.17 14.89 -13.19
CA LEU A 28 24.80 15.01 -13.72
C LEU A 28 23.73 14.97 -12.62
N ARG A 29 24.14 14.87 -11.34
CA ARG A 29 23.21 14.72 -10.21
C ARG A 29 22.27 15.90 -10.09
N GLU A 30 22.77 17.13 -10.19
CA GLU A 30 21.93 18.33 -10.03
C GLU A 30 20.98 18.56 -11.22
N THR A 31 21.34 18.13 -12.43
CA THR A 31 20.57 18.41 -13.66
C THR A 31 19.70 17.25 -14.15
N SER A 32 19.99 16.01 -13.75
CA SER A 32 19.38 14.80 -14.32
C SER A 32 18.77 13.84 -13.28
N MET A 33 19.05 14.01 -11.98
CA MET A 33 18.48 13.16 -10.92
C MET A 33 16.97 13.23 -10.84
N GLU A 34 16.39 14.41 -11.01
CA GLU A 34 14.93 14.58 -10.98
C GLU A 34 14.24 13.97 -12.22
N LYS A 35 14.97 13.77 -13.33
CA LYS A 35 14.45 13.17 -14.57
C LYS A 35 14.48 11.64 -14.58
N LEU A 36 15.28 11.02 -13.71
CA LEU A 36 15.44 9.55 -13.64
C LEU A 36 14.67 8.90 -12.49
N MET A 37 14.09 9.72 -11.60
CA MET A 37 13.25 9.31 -10.49
C MET A 37 11.78 9.47 -10.84
N PRO A 38 10.86 8.74 -10.16
CA PRO A 38 9.46 9.06 -10.27
C PRO A 38 9.22 10.52 -9.87
N PRO A 39 8.32 11.24 -10.59
CA PRO A 39 8.28 12.70 -10.60
C PRO A 39 8.00 13.34 -9.24
N LEU A 40 7.31 12.64 -8.35
CA LEU A 40 6.89 13.15 -7.05
C LEU A 40 7.93 12.89 -5.94
N VAL A 41 8.78 11.87 -6.10
CA VAL A 41 9.61 11.30 -5.02
C VAL A 41 10.66 12.28 -4.51
N SER A 42 11.27 13.09 -5.39
CA SER A 42 12.32 14.05 -5.01
C SER A 42 11.79 15.07 -3.99
N GLN A 43 10.63 15.67 -4.26
CA GLN A 43 10.01 16.66 -3.38
C GLN A 43 9.42 16.01 -2.13
N LEU A 44 8.76 14.85 -2.29
CA LEU A 44 8.18 14.13 -1.15
C LEU A 44 9.24 13.75 -0.11
N ARG A 45 10.41 13.25 -0.51
CA ARG A 45 11.47 12.92 0.45
C ARG A 45 11.95 14.12 1.27
N LYS A 46 12.06 15.30 0.65
CA LYS A 46 12.41 16.54 1.36
C LYS A 46 11.33 16.89 2.39
N LYS A 47 10.07 16.85 1.97
CA LYS A 47 8.91 17.15 2.83
C LYS A 47 8.73 16.15 3.96
N VAL A 48 8.94 14.86 3.70
CA VAL A 48 8.88 13.79 4.70
C VAL A 48 10.03 13.90 5.69
N LYS A 49 11.22 14.34 5.25
CA LYS A 49 12.32 14.66 6.16
C LYS A 49 11.94 15.81 7.10
N GLU A 50 11.41 16.91 6.57
CA GLU A 50 10.90 18.04 7.38
C GLU A 50 9.82 17.58 8.38
N PHE A 51 8.87 16.77 7.93
CA PHE A 51 7.81 16.19 8.76
C PHE A 51 8.37 15.34 9.91
N ARG A 52 9.35 14.47 9.62
CA ARG A 52 10.02 13.63 10.62
C ARG A 52 10.83 14.46 11.63
N ASP A 53 11.68 15.35 11.14
CA ASP A 53 12.56 16.16 11.97
C ASP A 53 11.77 17.14 12.86
N GLY A 54 10.60 17.58 12.38
CA GLY A 54 9.67 18.41 13.11
C GLY A 54 8.87 17.67 14.19
N GLY A 55 9.07 16.36 14.39
CA GLY A 55 8.31 15.57 15.36
C GLY A 55 6.87 15.28 14.92
N TYR A 56 6.66 15.10 13.61
CA TYR A 56 5.37 14.76 13.01
C TYR A 56 4.29 15.83 13.20
N VAL A 57 4.67 17.10 13.11
CA VAL A 57 3.74 18.24 13.14
C VAL A 57 2.71 18.13 12.01
N GLY A 58 1.45 18.38 12.35
CA GLY A 58 0.31 18.30 11.42
C GLY A 58 -0.31 16.91 11.30
N ALA A 59 0.34 15.85 11.81
CA ALA A 59 -0.29 14.53 11.87
C ALA A 59 -1.39 14.45 12.93
N ALA A 60 -2.34 13.53 12.74
CA ALA A 60 -3.32 13.16 13.75
C ALA A 60 -2.63 12.57 14.99
N ASP A 61 -3.27 12.64 16.15
CA ASP A 61 -2.65 12.16 17.39
C ASP A 61 -2.43 10.64 17.35
N THR A 62 -3.36 9.88 16.75
CA THR A 62 -3.14 8.46 16.46
C THR A 62 -1.87 8.20 15.64
N SER A 63 -1.66 8.97 14.57
CA SER A 63 -0.50 8.81 13.70
C SER A 63 0.80 9.15 14.43
N LYS A 64 0.81 10.19 15.25
CA LYS A 64 1.97 10.53 16.09
C LYS A 64 2.29 9.42 17.07
N SER A 65 1.30 8.90 17.80
CA SER A 65 1.50 7.79 18.74
C SER A 65 2.11 6.59 18.04
N LEU A 66 1.55 6.17 16.91
CA LEU A 66 2.03 5.01 16.16
C LEU A 66 3.42 5.23 15.55
N LEU A 67 3.70 6.39 14.95
CA LEU A 67 5.01 6.71 14.40
C LEU A 67 6.11 6.75 15.48
N ASN A 68 5.80 7.31 16.66
CA ASN A 68 6.72 7.31 17.79
C ASN A 68 6.92 5.91 18.37
N TRP A 69 5.85 5.12 18.46
CA TRP A 69 5.94 3.72 18.85
C TRP A 69 6.87 2.97 17.88
N TRP A 70 6.61 2.98 16.57
CA TRP A 70 7.37 2.17 15.61
C TRP A 70 8.82 2.59 15.43
N PHE A 71 9.13 3.88 15.50
CA PHE A 71 10.41 4.39 15.01
C PHE A 71 11.27 5.12 16.04
N ASN A 72 10.69 5.49 17.19
CA ASN A 72 11.39 6.23 18.24
C ASN A 72 11.37 5.49 19.59
N THR A 73 10.59 4.43 19.73
CA THR A 73 10.55 3.57 20.92
C THR A 73 11.44 2.33 20.70
N PRO A 74 12.35 1.98 21.63
CA PRO A 74 13.11 0.75 21.54
C PRO A 74 12.23 -0.49 21.73
N HIS A 75 12.39 -1.49 20.85
CA HIS A 75 11.63 -2.75 20.91
C HIS A 75 12.57 -3.92 21.17
N LEU A 76 12.34 -4.67 22.24
CA LEU A 76 13.13 -5.86 22.56
C LEU A 76 12.31 -7.11 22.25
N LEU A 77 12.76 -7.90 21.27
CA LEU A 77 12.11 -9.14 20.89
C LEU A 77 12.91 -10.37 21.37
N PRO A 78 12.25 -11.41 21.87
CA PRO A 78 12.92 -12.65 22.26
C PRO A 78 13.38 -13.42 21.03
N LYS A 79 14.61 -13.94 21.08
CA LYS A 79 15.15 -14.90 20.13
C LYS A 79 14.89 -16.34 20.59
N ALA A 80 15.03 -17.28 19.66
CA ALA A 80 14.85 -18.71 19.93
C ALA A 80 15.83 -19.26 20.98
N ASP A 81 16.97 -18.60 21.19
CA ASP A 81 17.98 -18.93 22.20
C ASP A 81 17.72 -18.29 23.58
N GLY A 82 16.60 -17.58 23.73
CA GLY A 82 16.22 -16.88 24.97
C GLY A 82 16.88 -15.51 25.16
N THR A 83 17.72 -15.06 24.22
CA THR A 83 18.29 -13.71 24.26
C THR A 83 17.30 -12.67 23.75
N MET A 84 17.42 -11.42 24.20
CA MET A 84 16.65 -10.30 23.65
C MET A 84 17.46 -9.58 22.59
N VAL A 85 16.83 -9.25 21.46
CA VAL A 85 17.42 -8.42 20.42
C VAL A 85 16.60 -7.17 20.23
N GLU A 86 17.29 -6.05 20.04
CA GLU A 86 16.62 -4.81 19.64
C GLU A 86 16.13 -4.94 18.20
N PHE A 87 14.82 -4.83 18.03
CA PHE A 87 14.16 -4.78 16.75
C PHE A 87 14.08 -3.34 16.27
N ALA A 88 14.43 -3.12 15.00
CA ALA A 88 14.23 -1.86 14.31
C ALA A 88 13.75 -2.11 12.88
N TYR A 89 12.78 -1.32 12.43
CA TYR A 89 12.42 -1.28 11.03
C TYR A 89 13.57 -0.69 10.19
N TYR A 90 13.65 -1.08 8.92
CA TYR A 90 14.59 -0.47 7.99
C TYR A 90 14.17 0.97 7.67
N PHE A 91 15.14 1.82 7.36
CA PHE A 91 14.83 3.22 7.02
C PHE A 91 13.90 3.33 5.81
N ALA A 92 14.03 2.45 4.82
CA ALA A 92 13.13 2.42 3.67
C ALA A 92 11.67 2.06 4.05
N GLN A 93 11.47 1.23 5.09
CA GLN A 93 10.12 0.90 5.60
C GLN A 93 9.53 2.11 6.35
N ARG A 94 10.36 2.79 7.15
CA ARG A 94 10.01 4.05 7.81
C ARG A 94 9.65 5.15 6.82
N GLU A 95 10.50 5.42 5.85
CA GLU A 95 10.28 6.47 4.83
C GLU A 95 8.99 6.20 4.03
N ALA A 96 8.73 4.93 3.66
CA ALA A 96 7.50 4.55 2.96
C ALA A 96 6.25 4.87 3.78
N LEU A 97 6.23 4.46 5.06
CA LEU A 97 5.07 4.68 5.93
C LEU A 97 4.88 6.14 6.31
N GLU A 98 5.96 6.85 6.65
CA GLU A 98 5.93 8.29 6.90
C GLU A 98 5.41 9.06 5.68
N THR A 99 5.76 8.63 4.46
CA THR A 99 5.24 9.24 3.23
C THR A 99 3.74 9.03 3.08
N ILE A 100 3.24 7.82 3.31
CA ILE A 100 1.80 7.52 3.27
C ILE A 100 1.03 8.39 4.28
N ILE A 101 1.53 8.45 5.52
CA ILE A 101 0.89 9.21 6.60
C ILE A 101 0.96 10.71 6.32
N TYR A 102 2.10 11.23 5.86
CA TYR A 102 2.26 12.64 5.50
C TYR A 102 1.26 13.06 4.40
N LEU A 103 1.12 12.25 3.35
CA LEU A 103 0.19 12.53 2.26
C LEU A 103 -1.28 12.54 2.71
N TYR A 104 -1.62 11.70 3.69
CA TYR A 104 -2.98 11.62 4.21
C TYR A 104 -3.26 12.67 5.29
N ASP A 105 -2.53 12.67 6.41
CA ASP A 105 -2.82 13.55 7.56
C ASP A 105 -2.48 15.02 7.25
N VAL A 106 -1.31 15.27 6.66
CA VAL A 106 -0.75 16.63 6.58
C VAL A 106 -1.16 17.32 5.29
N VAL A 107 -1.02 16.61 4.16
CA VAL A 107 -1.38 17.16 2.86
C VAL A 107 -2.88 17.06 2.62
N GLY A 108 -3.55 16.04 3.19
CA GLY A 108 -4.98 15.83 3.00
C GLY A 108 -5.34 15.38 1.60
N VAL A 109 -4.44 14.68 0.87
CA VAL A 109 -4.62 14.31 -0.55
C VAL A 109 -5.99 13.67 -0.76
N GLN A 110 -6.84 14.29 -1.58
CA GLN A 110 -8.14 13.72 -1.96
C GLN A 110 -8.08 13.11 -3.37
N ASP A 111 -7.33 13.76 -4.26
CA ASP A 111 -7.26 13.37 -5.67
C ASP A 111 -5.87 13.63 -6.28
N LYS A 112 -5.77 13.37 -7.59
CA LYS A 112 -4.54 13.55 -8.37
C LYS A 112 -4.03 14.99 -8.40
N HIS A 113 -4.88 16.00 -8.26
CA HIS A 113 -4.45 17.41 -8.28
C HIS A 113 -3.62 17.76 -7.04
N ASP A 114 -3.92 17.15 -5.90
CA ASP A 114 -3.10 17.31 -4.70
C ASP A 114 -1.72 16.66 -4.85
N MET A 115 -1.66 15.51 -5.50
CA MET A 115 -0.41 14.80 -5.81
C MET A 115 0.48 15.57 -6.77
N MET A 116 -0.09 16.21 -7.80
CA MET A 116 0.64 16.98 -8.81
C MET A 116 1.44 18.15 -8.22
N ARG A 117 1.12 18.63 -7.00
CA ARG A 117 1.85 19.69 -6.31
C ARG A 117 3.30 19.30 -5.97
N PHE A 118 3.61 18.00 -5.97
CA PHE A 118 4.95 17.47 -5.72
C PHE A 118 5.73 17.18 -7.00
N ASP A 119 5.18 17.46 -8.19
CA ASP A 119 5.88 17.23 -9.45
C ASP A 119 7.13 18.10 -9.57
N ALA A 120 8.30 17.47 -9.44
CA ALA A 120 9.59 18.13 -9.66
C ALA A 120 9.87 18.36 -11.15
N SER A 121 9.26 17.57 -12.04
CA SER A 121 9.57 17.58 -13.47
C SER A 121 8.83 18.66 -14.25
N GLY A 122 7.67 19.11 -13.76
CA GLY A 122 6.74 19.99 -14.48
C GLY A 122 6.06 19.33 -15.68
N LEU A 123 6.18 18.00 -15.82
CA LEU A 123 5.70 17.23 -16.94
C LEU A 123 4.46 16.38 -16.59
N VAL A 124 4.09 16.30 -15.30
CA VAL A 124 2.94 15.51 -14.88
C VAL A 124 1.66 16.25 -15.26
N SER A 125 0.73 15.52 -15.88
CA SER A 125 -0.60 16.04 -16.20
C SER A 125 -1.68 15.13 -15.60
N GLY A 126 -2.87 15.68 -15.35
CA GLY A 126 -3.97 14.92 -14.76
C GLY A 126 -4.43 13.72 -15.59
N GLY A 127 -4.15 13.69 -16.89
CA GLY A 127 -4.44 12.54 -17.75
C GLY A 127 -3.50 11.35 -17.56
N MET A 128 -2.42 11.51 -16.79
CA MET A 128 -1.49 10.42 -16.47
C MET A 128 -1.93 9.59 -15.26
N PHE A 129 -3.01 9.99 -14.58
CA PHE A 129 -3.64 9.25 -13.49
C PHE A 129 -4.96 8.68 -13.99
N ASP A 130 -4.98 7.36 -14.18
CA ASP A 130 -6.17 6.65 -14.64
C ASP A 130 -7.21 6.52 -13.52
N GLU A 131 -6.76 6.38 -12.27
CA GLU A 131 -7.64 6.25 -11.12
C GLU A 131 -8.35 7.55 -10.72
N THR A 132 -9.56 7.40 -10.16
CA THR A 132 -10.36 8.49 -9.59
C THR A 132 -10.44 8.43 -8.06
N TRP A 133 -9.62 7.57 -7.45
CA TRP A 133 -9.51 7.36 -6.00
C TRP A 133 -8.08 7.56 -5.53
N ARG A 134 -7.89 7.69 -4.21
CA ARG A 134 -6.58 7.85 -3.59
C ARG A 134 -5.74 6.58 -3.77
N ARG A 135 -4.67 6.66 -4.57
CA ARG A 135 -3.74 5.55 -4.83
C ARG A 135 -2.30 6.00 -4.63
N PHE A 136 -1.55 5.27 -3.81
CA PHE A 136 -0.13 5.52 -3.56
C PHE A 136 0.70 4.29 -3.94
N VAL A 137 1.72 4.48 -4.78
CA VAL A 137 2.66 3.41 -5.15
C VAL A 137 3.96 3.59 -4.39
N VAL A 138 4.36 2.57 -3.64
CA VAL A 138 5.63 2.51 -2.89
C VAL A 138 6.58 1.58 -3.62
N LYS A 139 7.71 2.10 -4.09
CA LYS A 139 8.72 1.29 -4.76
C LYS A 139 9.58 0.58 -3.72
N MET A 140 9.48 -0.75 -3.68
CA MET A 140 10.20 -1.59 -2.72
C MET A 140 10.80 -2.80 -3.42
N ALA A 141 12.11 -3.01 -3.25
CA ALA A 141 12.77 -4.20 -3.79
C ALA A 141 12.32 -5.48 -3.08
N THR A 142 12.45 -6.63 -3.73
CA THR A 142 12.15 -7.93 -3.10
C THR A 142 13.06 -8.15 -1.91
N GLY A 143 12.50 -8.59 -0.78
CA GLY A 143 13.25 -8.81 0.46
C GLY A 143 13.39 -7.60 1.38
N THR A 144 12.95 -6.39 0.97
CA THR A 144 12.99 -5.19 1.85
C THR A 144 11.83 -5.14 2.86
N GLY A 145 11.00 -6.17 2.92
CA GLY A 145 9.90 -6.30 3.89
C GLY A 145 8.62 -5.54 3.50
N LYS A 146 8.13 -5.71 2.27
CA LYS A 146 6.84 -5.17 1.81
C LYS A 146 5.69 -5.50 2.75
N THR A 147 5.63 -6.77 3.21
CA THR A 147 4.60 -7.24 4.15
C THR A 147 4.61 -6.44 5.46
N LYS A 148 5.78 -6.02 5.96
CA LYS A 148 5.88 -5.19 7.17
C LYS A 148 5.30 -3.78 6.94
N VAL A 149 5.55 -3.17 5.79
CA VAL A 149 4.93 -1.87 5.47
C VAL A 149 3.42 -2.00 5.30
N MET A 150 2.95 -3.08 4.68
CA MET A 150 1.51 -3.36 4.55
C MET A 150 0.84 -3.59 5.91
N SER A 151 1.47 -4.33 6.84
CA SER A 151 0.92 -4.54 8.19
C SER A 151 0.87 -3.24 8.99
N LEU A 152 1.92 -2.40 8.91
CA LEU A 152 1.93 -1.09 9.55
C LEU A 152 0.86 -0.16 8.97
N ALA A 153 0.72 -0.09 7.64
CA ALA A 153 -0.31 0.73 6.99
C ALA A 153 -1.73 0.25 7.31
N LEU A 154 -1.93 -1.07 7.45
CA LEU A 154 -3.19 -1.66 7.87
C LEU A 154 -3.53 -1.29 9.31
N ALA A 155 -2.59 -1.48 10.24
CA ALA A 155 -2.79 -1.13 11.64
C ALA A 155 -3.04 0.37 11.81
N TRP A 156 -2.27 1.21 11.11
CA TRP A 156 -2.48 2.66 11.05
C TRP A 156 -3.91 3.00 10.63
N SER A 157 -4.36 2.48 9.48
CA SER A 157 -5.69 2.76 8.94
C SER A 157 -6.81 2.32 9.89
N PHE A 158 -6.65 1.15 10.52
CA PHE A 158 -7.57 0.64 11.52
C PHE A 158 -7.71 1.61 12.70
N TYR A 159 -6.60 1.97 13.35
CA TYR A 159 -6.63 2.81 14.55
C TYR A 159 -6.97 4.25 14.25
N HIS A 160 -6.52 4.79 13.11
CA HIS A 160 -6.88 6.14 12.71
C HIS A 160 -8.38 6.24 12.52
N LYS A 161 -9.02 5.24 11.88
CA LYS A 161 -10.48 5.17 11.77
C LYS A 161 -11.20 4.90 13.10
N LEU A 162 -10.56 4.19 14.03
CA LEU A 162 -11.15 3.90 15.33
C LEU A 162 -11.14 5.12 16.27
N TYR A 163 -10.03 5.85 16.30
CA TYR A 163 -9.78 6.87 17.32
C TYR A 163 -9.92 8.31 16.82
N GLU A 164 -9.83 8.57 15.52
CA GLU A 164 -10.02 9.91 14.95
C GLU A 164 -11.44 10.04 14.36
N PRO A 165 -12.31 10.89 14.92
CA PRO A 165 -13.72 10.98 14.51
C PRO A 165 -13.94 11.29 13.01
N ASP A 166 -13.10 12.14 12.44
CA ASP A 166 -13.21 12.61 11.05
C ASP A 166 -12.41 11.76 10.06
N SER A 167 -11.86 10.63 10.51
CA SER A 167 -11.08 9.73 9.67
C SER A 167 -11.89 9.18 8.50
N GLN A 168 -11.33 9.30 7.30
CA GLN A 168 -11.83 8.67 6.08
C GLN A 168 -11.13 7.33 5.77
N LEU A 169 -10.30 6.84 6.69
CA LEU A 169 -9.64 5.53 6.58
C LEU A 169 -10.63 4.38 6.87
N ALA A 170 -10.16 3.14 6.82
CA ALA A 170 -11.00 1.96 6.86
C ALA A 170 -10.51 0.93 7.88
N ARG A 171 -11.43 0.13 8.41
CA ARG A 171 -11.14 -1.05 9.24
C ARG A 171 -11.43 -2.36 8.52
N ASN A 172 -11.74 -2.28 7.22
CA ASN A 172 -11.79 -3.45 6.34
C ASN A 172 -10.72 -3.31 5.26
N PHE A 173 -10.07 -4.43 4.95
CA PHE A 173 -8.88 -4.48 4.13
C PHE A 173 -9.00 -5.56 3.07
N LEU A 174 -8.65 -5.22 1.82
CA LEU A 174 -8.50 -6.18 0.75
C LEU A 174 -7.01 -6.28 0.43
N VAL A 175 -6.40 -7.41 0.78
CA VAL A 175 -4.98 -7.72 0.55
C VAL A 175 -4.87 -8.63 -0.65
N ILE A 176 -4.07 -8.22 -1.63
CA ILE A 176 -3.99 -8.91 -2.92
C ILE A 176 -2.57 -9.28 -3.26
N THR A 177 -2.44 -10.50 -3.74
CA THR A 177 -1.17 -11.10 -4.12
C THR A 177 -1.15 -11.45 -5.61
N PRO A 178 0.03 -11.49 -6.24
CA PRO A 178 0.14 -11.72 -7.68
C PRO A 178 -0.07 -13.20 -8.04
N ASN A 179 0.18 -14.12 -7.12
CA ASN A 179 0.11 -15.56 -7.35
C ASN A 179 -0.08 -16.33 -6.03
N ILE A 180 -0.38 -17.63 -6.15
CA ILE A 180 -0.66 -18.50 -4.99
C ILE A 180 0.56 -18.64 -4.07
N ILE A 181 1.78 -18.63 -4.61
CA ILE A 181 3.00 -18.75 -3.79
C ILE A 181 3.14 -17.56 -2.83
N VAL A 182 2.89 -16.35 -3.34
CA VAL A 182 2.91 -15.14 -2.51
C VAL A 182 1.70 -15.10 -1.58
N LEU A 183 0.53 -15.57 -2.03
CA LEU A 183 -0.66 -15.74 -1.20
C LEU A 183 -0.37 -16.60 0.03
N ASP A 184 0.22 -17.79 -0.15
CA ASP A 184 0.52 -18.72 0.94
C ASP A 184 1.56 -18.15 1.92
N ARG A 185 2.48 -17.30 1.44
CA ARG A 185 3.42 -16.57 2.30
C ARG A 185 2.69 -15.54 3.16
N ILE A 186 1.92 -14.64 2.54
CA ILE A 186 1.18 -13.60 3.26
C ILE A 186 0.13 -14.21 4.20
N TYR A 187 -0.52 -15.30 3.78
CA TYR A 187 -1.44 -16.05 4.62
C TYR A 187 -0.75 -16.55 5.89
N ARG A 188 0.43 -17.17 5.79
CA ARG A 188 1.19 -17.63 6.97
C ARG A 188 1.59 -16.49 7.90
N ASP A 189 1.97 -15.33 7.34
CA ASP A 189 2.32 -14.15 8.12
C ASP A 189 1.09 -13.56 8.86
N PHE A 190 -0.08 -13.56 8.21
CA PHE A 190 -1.31 -12.97 8.73
C PHE A 190 -2.19 -13.93 9.53
N GLN A 191 -1.96 -15.25 9.42
CA GLN A 191 -2.77 -16.27 10.08
C GLN A 191 -2.71 -16.07 11.60
N GLY A 192 -3.88 -15.95 12.23
CA GLY A 192 -3.98 -15.64 13.66
C GLY A 192 -3.42 -14.26 14.02
N LEU A 193 -3.33 -13.34 13.05
CA LEU A 193 -2.77 -12.00 13.18
C LEU A 193 -1.31 -11.97 13.66
N ARG A 194 -0.55 -13.05 13.49
CA ARG A 194 0.83 -13.22 14.02
C ARG A 194 1.74 -12.04 13.73
N ILE A 195 1.82 -11.58 12.48
CA ILE A 195 2.67 -10.44 12.11
C ILE A 195 2.37 -9.16 12.92
N PHE A 196 1.15 -8.98 13.41
CA PHE A 196 0.78 -7.80 14.20
C PHE A 196 1.27 -7.89 15.66
N PHE A 197 1.45 -9.10 16.19
CA PHE A 197 1.88 -9.34 17.57
C PHE A 197 3.37 -9.74 17.67
N ASP A 198 3.92 -10.41 16.67
CA ASP A 198 5.32 -10.86 16.64
C ASP A 198 6.27 -9.69 16.33
N ASP A 199 5.87 -8.79 15.44
CA ASP A 199 6.52 -7.51 15.23
C ASP A 199 5.87 -6.45 16.15
N PRO A 200 6.57 -5.36 16.50
CA PRO A 200 6.02 -4.28 17.32
C PRO A 200 5.04 -3.39 16.53
N VAL A 201 4.10 -3.98 15.80
CA VAL A 201 3.08 -3.25 15.03
C VAL A 201 2.04 -2.63 15.96
N LEU A 202 1.63 -3.34 17.01
CA LEU A 202 0.66 -2.87 17.99
C LEU A 202 1.38 -2.33 19.24
N PRO A 203 1.09 -1.10 19.67
CA PRO A 203 1.55 -0.62 20.98
C PRO A 203 0.96 -1.43 22.14
N ASP A 204 1.61 -1.36 23.30
CA ASP A 204 1.04 -1.93 24.53
C ASP A 204 -0.22 -1.17 24.97
N ASN A 205 -1.15 -1.87 25.62
CA ASN A 205 -2.31 -1.23 26.22
C ASN A 205 -1.86 -0.20 27.28
N GLY A 206 -2.44 1.00 27.24
CA GLY A 206 -2.07 2.14 28.06
C GLY A 206 -1.04 3.08 27.41
N PHE A 207 -0.38 2.68 26.31
CA PHE A 207 0.46 3.59 25.54
C PHE A 207 -0.38 4.76 25.02
N ASP A 208 0.01 6.00 25.36
CA ASP A 208 -0.76 7.22 25.11
C ASP A 208 -2.25 7.14 25.53
N GLY A 209 -2.55 6.36 26.58
CA GLY A 209 -3.89 6.26 27.16
C GLY A 209 -4.92 5.48 26.33
N ARG A 210 -4.48 4.61 25.41
CA ARG A 210 -5.36 3.80 24.54
C ARG A 210 -5.13 2.30 24.73
N ASN A 211 -6.15 1.49 24.41
CA ASN A 211 -6.11 0.04 24.57
C ASN A 211 -5.83 -0.65 23.23
N TRP A 212 -4.66 -0.38 22.65
CA TRP A 212 -4.28 -0.82 21.31
C TRP A 212 -4.51 -2.33 21.07
N GLN A 213 -3.89 -3.21 21.85
CA GLN A 213 -3.99 -4.67 21.65
C GLN A 213 -5.41 -5.18 21.84
N ASP A 214 -6.14 -4.67 22.83
CA ASP A 214 -7.51 -5.12 23.11
C ASP A 214 -8.49 -4.66 22.00
N ASP A 215 -8.30 -3.44 21.51
CA ASP A 215 -9.13 -2.84 20.46
C ASP A 215 -8.83 -3.46 19.07
N PHE A 216 -7.69 -4.12 18.89
CA PHE A 216 -7.28 -4.74 17.62
C PHE A 216 -7.99 -6.05 17.31
N GLN A 217 -9.28 -5.94 16.94
CA GLN A 217 -10.15 -7.08 16.70
C GLN A 217 -10.41 -7.28 15.20
N LEU A 218 -9.48 -7.98 14.53
CA LEU A 218 -9.57 -8.31 13.10
C LEU A 218 -9.80 -9.80 12.84
N THR A 219 -10.49 -10.12 11.75
CA THR A 219 -10.65 -11.49 11.24
C THR A 219 -10.06 -11.59 9.84
N LEU A 220 -9.17 -12.56 9.64
CA LEU A 220 -8.63 -12.91 8.32
C LEU A 220 -9.57 -13.86 7.59
N HIS A 221 -10.00 -13.47 6.40
CA HIS A 221 -10.80 -14.29 5.49
C HIS A 221 -9.92 -14.68 4.30
N LEU A 222 -9.75 -15.98 4.09
CA LEU A 222 -8.99 -16.50 2.95
C LEU A 222 -9.94 -16.83 1.81
N GLN A 223 -9.76 -16.14 0.68
CA GLN A 223 -10.43 -16.46 -0.58
C GLN A 223 -11.95 -16.65 -0.43
N ASP A 224 -12.44 -17.90 -0.51
CA ASP A 224 -13.88 -18.24 -0.57
C ASP A 224 -14.48 -18.49 0.82
N GLU A 225 -13.67 -18.61 1.87
CA GLU A 225 -14.11 -18.84 3.24
C GLU A 225 -14.50 -17.51 3.92
N VAL A 226 -15.31 -16.71 3.22
CA VAL A 226 -15.71 -15.37 3.69
C VAL A 226 -16.96 -15.47 4.54
N HIS A 227 -16.78 -15.43 5.86
CA HIS A 227 -17.88 -15.38 6.81
C HIS A 227 -17.87 -14.02 7.52
N ILE A 228 -18.46 -13.00 6.87
CA ILE A 228 -18.56 -11.66 7.46
C ILE A 228 -19.51 -11.72 8.66
N THR A 229 -18.94 -11.77 9.86
CA THR A 229 -19.68 -11.74 11.13
C THR A 229 -19.78 -10.33 11.70
N ARG A 230 -18.87 -9.43 11.31
CA ARG A 230 -18.80 -8.04 11.77
C ARG A 230 -18.74 -7.08 10.59
N PRO A 231 -19.39 -5.90 10.66
CA PRO A 231 -19.36 -4.91 9.59
C PRO A 231 -17.97 -4.30 9.37
N THR A 232 -17.13 -4.34 10.41
CA THR A 232 -15.76 -3.82 10.41
C THR A 232 -14.80 -4.86 10.99
N GLY A 233 -13.52 -4.70 10.68
CA GLY A 233 -12.47 -5.55 11.22
C GLY A 233 -12.21 -6.79 10.39
N ASN A 234 -12.27 -6.68 9.07
CA ASN A 234 -12.10 -7.82 8.15
C ASN A 234 -10.87 -7.62 7.27
N ILE A 235 -10.02 -8.64 7.16
CA ILE A 235 -8.92 -8.71 6.21
C ILE A 235 -9.27 -9.78 5.17
N PHE A 236 -9.56 -9.38 3.95
CA PHE A 236 -9.81 -10.30 2.83
C PHE A 236 -8.50 -10.53 2.09
N LEU A 237 -7.99 -11.75 2.11
CA LEU A 237 -6.76 -12.12 1.43
C LEU A 237 -7.07 -12.95 0.18
N THR A 238 -6.65 -12.45 -0.99
CA THR A 238 -6.90 -13.10 -2.28
C THR A 238 -5.73 -12.94 -3.24
N ASN A 239 -5.77 -13.67 -4.37
CA ASN A 239 -4.82 -13.52 -5.46
C ASN A 239 -5.51 -12.98 -6.72
N ILE A 240 -4.74 -12.28 -7.54
CA ILE A 240 -5.22 -11.59 -8.75
C ILE A 240 -6.01 -12.52 -9.71
N HIS A 241 -5.58 -13.77 -9.87
CA HIS A 241 -6.18 -14.73 -10.81
C HIS A 241 -7.60 -15.15 -10.45
N ARG A 242 -7.98 -15.12 -9.17
CA ARG A 242 -9.35 -15.44 -8.75
C ARG A 242 -10.32 -14.29 -8.98
N VAL A 243 -9.81 -13.06 -9.07
CA VAL A 243 -10.63 -11.89 -9.38
C VAL A 243 -11.01 -11.83 -10.85
N TYR A 244 -10.11 -12.25 -11.74
CA TYR A 244 -10.35 -12.31 -13.18
C TYR A 244 -11.48 -13.27 -13.60
N SER A 245 -11.87 -14.19 -12.73
CA SER A 245 -12.94 -15.19 -13.01
C SER A 245 -14.35 -14.71 -12.62
N GLY A 246 -14.46 -13.50 -12.07
CA GLY A 246 -15.71 -12.83 -11.70
C GLY A 246 -16.36 -12.14 -12.90
N GLU A 247 -17.28 -12.86 -13.52
CA GLU A 247 -18.23 -12.43 -14.58
C GLU A 247 -17.64 -11.99 -15.94
N ASP A 248 -18.29 -12.50 -16.99
CA ASP A 248 -18.18 -12.11 -18.39
C ASP A 248 -18.10 -10.60 -18.60
N ILE A 249 -16.89 -10.04 -18.66
CA ILE A 249 -16.70 -8.80 -19.41
C ILE A 249 -17.02 -9.18 -20.87
N PRO A 250 -18.12 -8.66 -21.47
CA PRO A 250 -18.39 -8.92 -22.87
C PRO A 250 -17.19 -8.39 -23.65
N PRO A 251 -16.55 -9.22 -24.48
CA PRO A 251 -15.38 -8.76 -25.21
C PRO A 251 -15.77 -7.55 -26.06
N SER A 252 -14.91 -6.54 -26.07
CA SER A 252 -15.12 -5.27 -26.75
C SER A 252 -14.22 -5.18 -27.99
N PRO A 253 -14.66 -4.50 -29.07
CA PRO A 253 -13.79 -4.15 -30.19
C PRO A 253 -12.53 -3.35 -29.77
N ASP A 254 -12.59 -2.66 -28.64
CA ASP A 254 -11.52 -1.81 -28.11
C ASP A 254 -10.53 -2.57 -27.20
N ASP A 255 -10.71 -3.88 -27.01
CA ASP A 255 -9.80 -4.69 -26.20
C ASP A 255 -8.45 -4.87 -26.90
N GLY A 256 -7.36 -4.80 -26.11
CA GLY A 256 -6.00 -4.97 -26.63
C GLY A 256 -5.75 -6.33 -27.31
N ASN A 257 -6.62 -7.31 -27.05
CA ASN A 257 -6.68 -8.57 -27.76
C ASN A 257 -8.12 -8.86 -28.24
N ALA A 258 -8.44 -8.43 -29.46
CA ALA A 258 -9.76 -8.66 -30.06
C ALA A 258 -10.06 -10.14 -30.40
N MET A 259 -9.13 -11.08 -30.15
CA MET A 259 -9.38 -12.50 -30.40
C MET A 259 -10.60 -13.01 -29.66
N ASP A 260 -10.83 -12.59 -28.41
CA ASP A 260 -11.97 -13.07 -27.63
C ASP A 260 -13.30 -12.46 -28.13
N TYR A 261 -13.26 -11.26 -28.74
CA TYR A 261 -14.40 -10.64 -29.44
C TYR A 261 -14.77 -11.40 -30.71
N PHE A 262 -13.79 -11.85 -31.49
CA PHE A 262 -14.02 -12.54 -32.76
C PHE A 262 -14.19 -14.06 -32.64
N LEU A 263 -13.55 -14.71 -31.65
CA LEU A 263 -13.51 -16.17 -31.52
C LEU A 263 -14.43 -16.70 -30.40
N GLY A 264 -14.96 -15.81 -29.54
CA GLY A 264 -15.74 -16.19 -28.36
C GLY A 264 -14.89 -16.82 -27.25
N LYS A 265 -15.52 -17.06 -26.09
CA LYS A 265 -14.85 -17.66 -24.92
C LYS A 265 -14.26 -19.04 -25.25
N ARG A 266 -12.96 -19.23 -25.01
CA ARG A 266 -12.34 -20.56 -25.04
C ARG A 266 -12.99 -21.47 -23.98
N PRO A 267 -13.33 -22.73 -24.29
CA PRO A 267 -13.88 -23.65 -23.31
C PRO A 267 -12.84 -23.94 -22.24
N THR A 268 -13.07 -23.44 -21.02
CA THR A 268 -12.29 -23.80 -19.84
C THR A 268 -12.81 -25.13 -19.32
N GLY A 269 -11.94 -26.14 -19.25
CA GLY A 269 -12.29 -27.44 -18.68
C GLY A 269 -12.75 -27.31 -17.24
N ALA A 270 -13.70 -28.16 -16.83
CA ALA A 270 -14.28 -28.18 -15.49
C ALA A 270 -13.19 -28.38 -14.42
N THR A 271 -12.69 -27.27 -13.90
CA THR A 271 -11.95 -27.19 -12.65
C THR A 271 -12.87 -26.49 -11.67
N THR A 272 -12.86 -26.91 -10.41
CA THR A 272 -13.71 -26.41 -9.32
C THR A 272 -13.63 -24.88 -9.24
N ASP A 273 -14.53 -24.20 -9.93
CA ASP A 273 -14.68 -22.74 -9.96
C ASP A 273 -15.31 -22.27 -8.64
N SER A 274 -14.53 -22.34 -7.57
CA SER A 274 -14.85 -21.57 -6.36
C SER A 274 -14.39 -20.13 -6.61
N LYS A 275 -15.37 -19.30 -7.01
CA LYS A 275 -15.19 -17.88 -7.26
C LYS A 275 -15.22 -17.15 -5.93
N VAL A 276 -14.20 -16.33 -5.66
CA VAL A 276 -14.33 -15.29 -4.64
C VAL A 276 -15.32 -14.29 -5.22
N ASP A 277 -16.56 -14.28 -4.73
CA ASP A 277 -17.49 -13.21 -5.06
C ASP A 277 -17.04 -11.95 -4.31
N LEU A 278 -16.02 -11.28 -4.85
CA LEU A 278 -15.64 -9.92 -4.44
C LEU A 278 -16.87 -9.00 -4.46
N GLY A 279 -17.87 -9.29 -5.27
CA GLY A 279 -19.17 -8.64 -5.25
C GLY A 279 -19.88 -8.74 -3.89
N MET A 280 -19.76 -9.84 -3.14
CA MET A 280 -20.30 -9.95 -1.78
C MET A 280 -19.56 -9.08 -0.77
N ILE A 281 -18.22 -9.05 -0.83
CA ILE A 281 -17.40 -8.18 0.03
C ILE A 281 -17.83 -6.72 -0.17
N VAL A 282 -18.01 -6.32 -1.42
CA VAL A 282 -18.24 -4.93 -1.83
C VAL A 282 -19.69 -4.48 -1.61
N ARG A 283 -20.66 -5.41 -1.66
CA ARG A 283 -22.06 -5.11 -1.30
C ARG A 283 -22.20 -4.74 0.18
N ASN A 284 -21.48 -5.44 1.06
CA ASN A 284 -21.77 -5.45 2.49
C ASN A 284 -20.87 -4.53 3.34
N ILE A 285 -19.81 -3.95 2.77
CA ILE A 285 -18.94 -3.04 3.51
C ILE A 285 -19.15 -1.58 3.08
N ASP A 286 -18.95 -0.68 4.03
CA ASP A 286 -19.10 0.78 3.84
C ASP A 286 -17.76 1.52 3.89
N GLU A 287 -16.70 0.81 4.27
CA GLU A 287 -15.32 1.29 4.29
C GLU A 287 -14.40 0.18 3.79
N LEU A 288 -13.41 0.52 2.96
CA LEU A 288 -12.41 -0.42 2.45
C LEU A 288 -11.09 0.29 2.14
N MET A 289 -9.98 -0.35 2.49
CA MET A 289 -8.62 -0.04 2.03
C MET A 289 -8.07 -1.22 1.21
N VAL A 290 -7.41 -0.93 0.09
CA VAL A 290 -6.79 -1.96 -0.77
C VAL A 290 -5.28 -1.94 -0.58
N LEU A 291 -4.69 -3.11 -0.40
CA LEU A 291 -3.26 -3.32 -0.21
C LEU A 291 -2.78 -4.35 -1.23
N ASN A 292 -1.89 -3.95 -2.13
CA ASN A 292 -1.40 -4.83 -3.20
C ASN A 292 0.10 -5.13 -3.02
N ASP A 293 0.44 -6.43 -3.03
CA ASP A 293 1.82 -6.89 -3.21
C ASP A 293 2.08 -7.14 -4.71
N GLU A 294 3.17 -6.60 -5.22
CA GLU A 294 3.56 -6.62 -6.64
C GLU A 294 2.57 -5.95 -7.61
N ALA A 295 2.27 -4.70 -7.32
CA ALA A 295 1.32 -3.89 -8.09
C ALA A 295 1.64 -3.70 -9.59
N HIS A 296 2.86 -4.00 -10.04
CA HIS A 296 3.19 -3.94 -11.47
C HIS A 296 2.39 -4.92 -12.33
N HIS A 297 1.72 -5.91 -11.74
CA HIS A 297 0.81 -6.81 -12.45
C HIS A 297 -0.64 -6.29 -12.60
N ILE A 298 -1.00 -5.16 -11.97
CA ILE A 298 -2.39 -4.73 -11.76
C ILE A 298 -2.70 -3.28 -12.17
N HIS A 299 -1.90 -2.71 -13.08
CA HIS A 299 -1.92 -1.27 -13.33
C HIS A 299 -2.58 -0.85 -14.66
N ASP A 300 -2.82 -1.77 -15.60
CA ASP A 300 -3.43 -1.42 -16.88
C ASP A 300 -4.93 -1.14 -16.66
N PRO A 301 -5.45 0.04 -17.07
CA PRO A 301 -6.87 0.40 -16.90
C PRO A 301 -7.84 -0.58 -17.57
N ARG A 302 -7.36 -1.35 -18.56
CA ARG A 302 -8.13 -2.38 -19.26
C ARG A 302 -8.15 -3.71 -18.52
N MET A 303 -7.33 -3.89 -17.49
CA MET A 303 -7.39 -5.10 -16.68
C MET A 303 -8.68 -5.12 -15.87
N ALA A 304 -9.33 -6.29 -15.85
CA ALA A 304 -10.52 -6.53 -15.04
C ALA A 304 -10.31 -6.16 -13.56
N TRP A 305 -9.07 -6.25 -13.07
CA TRP A 305 -8.72 -5.83 -11.73
C TRP A 305 -8.86 -4.32 -11.48
N PHE A 306 -8.31 -3.48 -12.37
CA PHE A 306 -8.46 -2.03 -12.24
C PHE A 306 -9.95 -1.65 -12.28
N LYS A 307 -10.70 -2.28 -13.19
CA LYS A 307 -12.16 -2.16 -13.28
C LYS A 307 -12.88 -2.65 -12.03
N SER A 308 -12.41 -3.72 -11.40
CA SER A 308 -12.94 -4.20 -10.13
C SER A 308 -12.76 -3.14 -9.04
N ILE A 309 -11.57 -2.54 -8.87
CA ILE A 309 -11.39 -1.46 -7.88
C ILE A 309 -12.26 -0.25 -8.21
N GLU A 310 -12.35 0.12 -9.50
CA GLU A 310 -13.20 1.21 -9.97
C GLU A 310 -14.67 0.97 -9.60
N ASP A 311 -15.19 -0.24 -9.84
CA ASP A 311 -16.55 -0.63 -9.48
C ASP A 311 -16.78 -0.60 -7.96
N ILE A 312 -15.80 -1.06 -7.18
CA ILE A 312 -15.83 -0.98 -5.72
C ILE A 312 -15.94 0.47 -5.27
N HIS A 313 -15.06 1.32 -5.80
CA HIS A 313 -15.04 2.73 -5.49
C HIS A 313 -16.35 3.44 -5.88
N ASN A 314 -16.90 3.13 -7.05
CA ASN A 314 -18.16 3.67 -7.53
C ASN A 314 -19.35 3.23 -6.67
N ARG A 315 -19.38 1.97 -6.21
CA ARG A 315 -20.41 1.49 -5.27
C ARG A 315 -20.31 2.17 -3.91
N LEU A 316 -19.10 2.40 -3.40
CA LEU A 316 -18.90 3.19 -2.16
C LEU A 316 -19.40 4.63 -2.34
N LYS A 317 -19.13 5.26 -3.49
CA LYS A 317 -19.66 6.59 -3.85
C LYS A 317 -21.19 6.65 -3.83
N GLN A 318 -21.87 5.62 -4.32
CA GLN A 318 -23.34 5.54 -4.27
C GLN A 318 -23.89 5.48 -2.84
N LYS A 319 -23.09 5.00 -1.87
CA LYS A 319 -23.42 4.99 -0.44
C LYS A 319 -22.99 6.28 0.30
N GLY A 320 -22.42 7.26 -0.40
CA GLY A 320 -21.88 8.49 0.22
C GLY A 320 -20.49 8.31 0.85
N ALA A 321 -19.80 7.21 0.55
CA ALA A 321 -18.42 6.94 0.97
C ALA A 321 -17.46 6.96 -0.24
N ALA A 322 -16.20 6.63 -0.02
CA ALA A 322 -15.24 6.41 -1.09
C ALA A 322 -14.27 5.31 -0.66
N LEU A 323 -13.56 4.72 -1.63
CA LEU A 323 -12.41 3.90 -1.31
C LEU A 323 -11.41 4.74 -0.50
N SER A 324 -11.08 4.28 0.71
CA SER A 324 -10.26 5.07 1.63
C SER A 324 -8.87 5.33 1.05
N MET A 325 -8.21 4.29 0.57
CA MET A 325 -6.91 4.35 -0.06
C MET A 325 -6.58 3.02 -0.73
N GLN A 326 -5.81 3.07 -1.80
CA GLN A 326 -5.07 1.94 -2.35
C GLN A 326 -3.58 2.15 -2.13
N VAL A 327 -2.90 1.20 -1.51
CA VAL A 327 -1.43 1.18 -1.38
C VAL A 327 -0.88 0.02 -2.18
N ASP A 328 -0.02 0.38 -3.12
CA ASP A 328 0.60 -0.53 -4.08
C ASP A 328 2.08 -0.67 -3.74
N THR A 329 2.50 -1.85 -3.30
CA THR A 329 3.93 -2.13 -3.09
C THR A 329 4.49 -2.89 -4.28
N THR A 330 5.57 -2.42 -4.90
CA THR A 330 6.17 -3.13 -6.03
C THR A 330 7.64 -2.78 -6.26
N ALA A 331 8.42 -3.72 -6.80
CA ALA A 331 9.82 -3.45 -7.16
C ALA A 331 9.95 -2.63 -8.45
N THR A 332 8.97 -2.75 -9.35
CA THR A 332 9.04 -2.24 -10.72
C THR A 332 7.77 -1.47 -11.07
N PRO A 333 7.57 -0.24 -10.54
CA PRO A 333 6.38 0.58 -10.81
C PRO A 333 6.46 1.18 -12.22
N LYS A 334 6.35 0.35 -13.24
CA LYS A 334 6.47 0.72 -14.65
C LYS A 334 5.30 0.19 -15.44
N HIS A 335 4.81 1.02 -16.35
CA HIS A 335 3.88 0.63 -17.40
C HIS A 335 4.56 -0.31 -18.40
N ASN A 336 3.77 -1.02 -19.21
CA ASN A 336 4.26 -1.89 -20.29
C ASN A 336 5.13 -1.14 -21.31
N ASN A 337 4.95 0.17 -21.47
CA ASN A 337 5.78 1.03 -22.33
C ASN A 337 7.09 1.50 -21.66
N GLY A 338 7.37 1.06 -20.42
CA GLY A 338 8.57 1.40 -19.66
C GLY A 338 8.49 2.71 -18.85
N ALA A 339 7.43 3.51 -19.02
CA ALA A 339 7.20 4.72 -18.23
C ALA A 339 6.93 4.36 -16.76
N ILE A 340 7.41 5.19 -15.84
CA ILE A 340 7.19 5.00 -14.39
C ILE A 340 5.78 5.46 -14.02
N PHE A 341 5.14 4.77 -13.08
CA PHE A 341 3.87 5.20 -12.49
C PHE A 341 4.00 6.57 -11.82
N VAL A 342 3.24 7.56 -12.28
CA VAL A 342 3.29 8.93 -11.78
C VAL A 342 2.91 9.02 -10.29
N GLN A 343 2.04 8.12 -9.84
CA GLN A 343 1.58 7.95 -8.46
C GLN A 343 2.61 7.27 -7.53
N THR A 344 3.86 7.09 -7.97
CA THR A 344 4.94 6.57 -7.11
C THR A 344 5.39 7.64 -6.11
N VAL A 345 5.25 7.35 -4.82
CA VAL A 345 5.48 8.30 -3.73
C VAL A 345 6.77 8.06 -2.94
N SER A 346 7.31 6.83 -2.96
CA SER A 346 8.50 6.45 -2.18
C SER A 346 9.45 5.54 -2.94
#